data_AF-K9ZGK4-F1
#
_entry.id   AF-K9ZGK4-F1
#
_cell.length_a   1.000
_cell.length_b   1.000
_cell.length_c   1.000
_cell.angle_alpha   90.00
_cell.angle_beta   90.00
_cell.angle_gamma   90.00
#
_symmetry.space_group_name_H-M   'P 1'
#
loop_
_entity.id
_entity.type
_entity.pdbx_description
1 polymer ?
#
loop_
_entity_poly.entity_id
_entity_poly.type
_entity_poly.pdbx_seq_one_letter_code
_entity_poly.pdbx_strand_id
1 'polypeptide(L)' 'MTTGNGQSQLPISNLEYDFITVLHNKAEAVQAYERYIQDAQEANSQPCVELFQKLRQSEIEEAKEIRHHLQQVMTQGKM' A
#
# COMPACT_ATOMS: atom_id res chain seq x y z
N MET A 1 -8.00 -38.16 1.90
CA MET A 1 -8.73 -36.98 1.42
C MET A 1 -7.76 -36.15 0.60
N THR A 2 -7.99 -36.03 -0.69
CA THR A 2 -7.10 -35.36 -1.63
C THR A 2 -7.54 -33.90 -1.78
N THR A 3 -6.90 -32.96 -1.08
CA THR A 3 -7.06 -31.53 -1.36
C THR A 3 -5.91 -31.10 -2.27
N GLY A 4 -6.27 -30.72 -3.49
CA GLY A 4 -5.40 -30.66 -4.64
C GLY A 4 -4.33 -29.56 -4.59
N ASN A 5 -3.18 -29.90 -5.16
CA ASN A 5 -2.08 -29.03 -5.55
C ASN A 5 -2.54 -27.96 -6.56
N GLY A 6 -3.21 -26.91 -6.11
CA GLY A 6 -3.53 -25.73 -6.92
C GLY A 6 -2.45 -24.64 -6.89
N GLN A 7 -1.33 -24.86 -6.20
CA GLN A 7 -0.29 -23.84 -5.98
C GLN A 7 0.72 -23.68 -7.14
N SER A 8 0.63 -24.49 -8.19
CA SER A 8 1.66 -24.58 -9.24
C SER A 8 1.33 -23.83 -10.54
N GLN A 9 0.71 -22.65 -10.47
CA GLN A 9 0.45 -21.80 -11.66
C GLN A 9 0.59 -20.28 -11.45
N LEU A 10 0.80 -19.79 -10.22
CA LEU A 10 0.96 -18.35 -9.97
C LEU A 10 2.45 -17.99 -9.89
N PRO A 11 2.88 -16.85 -10.48
CA PRO A 11 4.28 -16.44 -10.50
C PRO A 11 4.83 -16.01 -9.11
N ILE A 12 3.93 -15.80 -8.14
CA ILE A 12 4.22 -15.41 -6.75
C ILE A 12 3.24 -16.09 -5.80
N SER A 13 3.60 -16.20 -4.52
CA SER A 13 2.72 -16.68 -3.45
C SER A 13 1.58 -15.69 -3.18
N ASN A 14 0.50 -16.19 -2.58
CA ASN A 14 -0.63 -15.34 -2.17
C ASN A 14 -0.19 -14.21 -1.23
N LEU A 15 0.73 -14.49 -0.29
CA LEU A 15 1.20 -13.49 0.65
C LEU A 15 2.02 -12.39 -0.05
N GLU A 16 2.84 -12.73 -1.03
CA GLU A 16 3.54 -11.75 -1.87
C GLU A 16 2.54 -10.90 -2.67
N TYR A 17 1.53 -11.53 -3.26
CA TYR A 17 0.47 -10.83 -3.98
C TYR A 17 -0.28 -9.84 -3.07
N ASP A 18 -0.62 -10.25 -1.86
CA ASP A 18 -1.32 -9.41 -0.90
C ASP A 18 -0.46 -8.18 -0.53
N PHE A 19 0.81 -8.38 -0.20
CA PHE A 19 1.71 -7.26 0.13
C PHE A 19 1.94 -6.31 -1.06
N ILE A 20 2.09 -6.83 -2.27
CA ILE A 20 2.22 -6.02 -3.50
C ILE A 20 0.94 -5.20 -3.72
N THR A 21 -0.22 -5.82 -3.54
CA THR A 21 -1.52 -5.16 -3.70
C THR A 21 -1.69 -4.04 -2.69
N VAL A 22 -1.38 -4.28 -1.41
CA VAL A 22 -1.43 -3.24 -0.39
C VAL A 22 -0.45 -2.11 -0.73
N LEU A 23 0.78 -2.42 -1.13
CA LEU A 23 1.78 -1.40 -1.48
C LEU A 23 1.33 -0.55 -2.69
N HIS A 24 0.72 -1.18 -3.69
CA HIS A 24 0.14 -0.49 -4.86
C HIS A 24 -0.95 0.49 -4.43
N ASN A 25 -1.93 0.05 -3.65
CA ASN A 25 -3.03 0.89 -3.18
C ASN A 25 -2.53 2.09 -2.36
N LYS A 26 -1.51 1.89 -1.51
CA LYS A 26 -0.89 2.99 -0.75
C LYS A 26 -0.18 3.99 -1.66
N ALA A 27 0.53 3.51 -2.67
CA ALA A 27 1.19 4.38 -3.63
C ALA A 27 0.18 5.23 -4.43
N GLU A 28 -0.94 4.64 -4.85
CA GLU A 28 -2.03 5.37 -5.49
C GLU A 28 -2.62 6.44 -4.55
N ALA A 29 -2.85 6.09 -3.27
CA ALA A 29 -3.35 7.04 -2.28
C ALA A 29 -2.38 8.23 -2.10
N VAL A 30 -1.07 7.99 -1.98
CA VAL A 30 -0.06 9.04 -1.85
C VAL A 30 -0.10 10.02 -3.02
N GLN A 31 -0.28 9.52 -4.25
CA GLN A 31 -0.42 10.35 -5.45
C GLN A 31 -1.74 11.13 -5.43
N ALA A 32 -2.85 10.46 -5.07
CA ALA A 32 -4.17 11.08 -5.02
C ALA A 32 -4.24 12.24 -4.01
N TYR A 33 -3.55 12.13 -2.87
CA TYR A 33 -3.52 13.19 -1.87
C TYR A 33 -2.96 14.51 -2.38
N GLU A 34 -2.13 14.53 -3.42
CA GLU A 34 -1.66 15.79 -4.02
C GLU A 34 -2.84 16.58 -4.61
N ARG A 35 -3.75 15.89 -5.30
CA ARG A 35 -4.97 16.49 -5.82
C ARG A 35 -5.92 16.90 -4.69
N TYR A 36 -6.09 16.06 -3.67
CA TYR A 36 -6.98 16.37 -2.54
C TYR A 36 -6.50 17.58 -1.73
N ILE A 37 -5.18 17.73 -1.55
CA ILE A 37 -4.58 18.91 -0.92
C ILE A 37 -4.85 20.14 -1.78
N GLN A 38 -4.70 20.04 -3.11
CA GLN A 38 -5.02 21.14 -4.01
C GLN A 38 -6.50 21.53 -3.94
N ASP A 39 -7.41 20.57 -3.96
CA ASP A 39 -8.86 20.81 -3.83
C ASP A 39 -9.20 21.49 -2.49
N ALA A 40 -8.55 21.08 -1.39
CA ALA A 40 -8.73 21.70 -0.09
C ALA A 40 -8.20 23.15 -0.04
N GLN A 41 -7.10 23.44 -0.74
CA GLN A 41 -6.56 24.80 -0.91
C GLN A 41 -7.52 25.67 -1.71
N GLU A 42 -8.03 25.17 -2.85
CA GLU A 42 -9.01 25.86 -3.70
C GLU A 42 -10.32 26.16 -2.94
N ALA A 43 -10.72 25.25 -2.05
CA ALA A 43 -11.87 25.43 -1.16
C ALA A 43 -11.59 26.34 0.06
N ASN A 44 -10.38 26.89 0.20
CA ASN A 44 -9.94 27.68 1.36
C ASN A 44 -10.12 26.95 2.71
N SER A 45 -9.99 25.62 2.73
CA SER A 45 -10.16 24.81 3.93
C SER A 45 -8.81 24.34 4.48
N GLN A 46 -8.20 25.20 5.30
CA GLN A 46 -6.94 24.87 5.98
C GLN A 46 -7.00 23.58 6.82
N PRO A 47 -8.07 23.28 7.58
CA PRO A 47 -8.17 22.01 8.31
C PRO A 47 -8.14 20.77 7.40
N CYS A 48 -8.72 20.87 6.20
CA CYS A 48 -8.68 19.79 5.22
C CYS A 48 -7.28 19.63 4.61
N VAL A 49 -6.57 20.72 4.36
CA VAL A 49 -5.17 20.68 3.90
C VAL A 49 -4.31 19.92 4.91
N GLU A 50 -4.41 20.28 6.19
CA GLU A 50 -3.63 19.65 7.27
C GLU A 50 -3.98 18.17 7.43
N LEU A 51 -5.27 17.83 7.35
CA LEU A 51 -5.71 16.44 7.40
C LEU A 51 -5.13 15.63 6.23
N PHE A 52 -5.26 16.10 5.00
CA PHE A 52 -4.76 15.37 3.83
C PHE A 52 -3.23 15.25 3.81
N GLN A 53 -2.51 16.27 4.29
CA GLN A 53 -1.06 16.19 4.48
C GLN A 53 -0.68 15.12 5.51
N LYS A 54 -1.39 15.08 6.65
CA LYS A 54 -1.18 14.05 7.69
C LYS A 54 -1.46 12.65 7.15
N LEU A 55 -2.58 12.47 6.44
CA LEU A 55 -2.96 11.17 5.86
C LEU A 55 -1.92 10.72 4.83
N ARG A 56 -1.49 11.60 3.93
CA ARG A 56 -0.41 11.32 2.97
C ARG A 56 0.88 10.88 3.65
N GLN A 57 1.26 11.53 4.74
CA GLN A 57 2.45 11.15 5.48
C GLN A 57 2.31 9.77 6.14
N SER A 58 1.13 9.44 6.67
CA SER A 58 0.84 8.11 7.23
C SER A 58 0.99 7.02 6.18
N GLU A 59 0.39 7.20 5.00
CA GLU A 59 0.52 6.24 3.88
C GLU A 59 1.98 6.02 3.48
N ILE A 60 2.81 7.07 3.48
CA ILE A 60 4.24 6.96 3.15
C ILE A 60 4.97 6.10 4.19
N GLU A 61 4.73 6.32 5.48
CA GLU A 61 5.40 5.52 6.52
C GLU A 61 4.92 4.07 6.50
N GLU A 62 3.61 3.85 6.38
CA GLU A 62 3.03 2.51 6.28
C GLU A 62 3.53 1.77 5.03
N ALA A 63 3.66 2.45 3.89
CA ALA A 63 4.21 1.87 2.66
C ALA A 63 5.69 1.45 2.83
N LYS A 64 6.49 2.20 3.59
CA LYS A 64 7.88 1.80 3.90
C LYS A 64 7.92 0.55 4.76
N GLU A 65 7.06 0.45 5.76
CA GLU A 65 6.94 -0.74 6.62
C GLU A 65 6.49 -1.96 5.82
N ILE A 66 5.47 -1.81 4.98
CA ILE A 66 4.99 -2.87 4.09
C ILE A 66 6.07 -3.34 3.13
N ARG A 67 6.82 -2.39 2.54
CA ARG A 67 7.94 -2.74 1.66
C ARG A 67 9.00 -3.55 2.39
N HIS A 68 9.29 -3.23 3.65
CA HIS A 68 10.23 -4.00 4.46
C HIS A 68 9.75 -5.44 4.68
N HIS A 69 8.48 -5.63 5.03
CA HIS A 69 7.90 -6.96 5.20
C HIS A 69 7.85 -7.74 3.88
N LEU A 70 7.51 -7.10 2.77
CA LEU A 70 7.54 -7.72 1.44
C LEU A 70 8.94 -8.25 1.11
N GLN A 71 10.00 -7.47 1.41
CA GLN A 71 11.38 -7.94 1.20
C GLN A 71 11.70 -9.20 2.01
N GLN A 72 11.22 -9.29 3.25
CA GLN A 72 11.38 -10.48 4.08
C GLN A 72 10.62 -11.68 3.49
N VAL A 73 9.36 -11.47 3.06
CA VAL A 73 8.55 -12.53 2.43
C VAL A 73 9.21 -13.05 1.15
N MET A 74 9.71 -12.15 0.28
CA MET A 74 10.35 -12.53 -0.99
C MET A 74 11.71 -13.23 -0.79
N THR A 75 12.43 -12.92 0.28
CA THR A 75 13.76 -13.52 0.55
C THR A 75 13.68 -14.82 1.34
N GLN A 76 12.72 -14.94 2.26
CA GLN A 76 12.61 -16.08 3.17
C GLN A 76 11.54 -17.09 2.72
N GLY A 77 10.69 -16.74 1.75
CA GLY A 77 9.65 -17.60 1.20
C GLY A 77 8.54 -18.00 2.19
N LYS A 78 8.60 -17.50 3.43
CA LYS A 78 7.63 -17.59 4.55
C LYS A 78 8.26 -16.86 5.76
N MET A 79 7.54 -15.92 6.35
CA MET A 79 7.58 -15.76 7.81
C MET A 79 6.42 -16.56 8.40
#